data_AF-A0A7H8HR90-F1
#
_entry.id   AF-A0A7H8HR90-F1
#
_cell.length_a   1.000
_cell.length_b   1.000
_cell.length_c   1.000
_cell.angle_alpha   90.00
_cell.angle_beta   90.00
_cell.angle_gamma   90.00
#
_symmetry.space_group_name_H-M   'P 1'
#
loop_
_entity.id
_entity.type
_entity.pdbx_description
1 polymer ?
#
loop_
_entity_poly.entity_id
_entity_poly.type
_entity_poly.pdbx_seq_one_letter_code
_entity_poly.pdbx_strand_id
1 'polypeptide(L)'
;MVPERDPAATALNGLLPLRREYTQAWHGFDRNEVRQYLDHIEAQLRRVLSERDAAAAQAAAATREAETVRQQVAALEARIEELKKPPERLEDLDERMQRTVTLAQARADEIIKRAEVAAEKTWASSTEASTKLRERYSKLVAELDKQADLLHSEHENALAETRAEVQRLTIEAAQRRELLDNEAERKRRKLEREFEASQAAQKAALEKHIADQRTASKNQAERRIAEATAEAKRRLDEATAEAKRRLDEATTQAAQRTTAANRKVERLAEIREQARKSLALAEDILNRSETQLATLPEEAVIPQASKLVGGDAESATTPSAPVVPVVQPSIPKSAPKPAPKPAPQAAKPANSNGPATKPANGNGANGNAAKPLSPTGSKPGA
;
A
#
# COMPACT_ATOMS: atom_id res chain seq x y z
N MET A 1 -16.22 -56.47 66.35
CA MET A 1 -17.00 -57.47 67.11
C MET A 1 -18.22 -57.80 66.27
N VAL A 2 -18.33 -59.05 65.81
CA VAL A 2 -19.55 -59.56 65.17
C VAL A 2 -20.25 -60.40 66.26
N PRO A 3 -21.54 -60.17 66.57
CA PRO A 3 -22.27 -61.07 67.45
C PRO A 3 -22.50 -62.38 66.70
N GLU A 4 -22.05 -63.49 67.27
CA GLU A 4 -22.43 -64.81 66.77
C GLU A 4 -23.96 -64.97 66.90
N ARG A 5 -24.60 -65.45 65.83
CA ARG A 5 -26.01 -65.81 65.86
C ARG A 5 -26.13 -67.21 66.41
N ASP A 6 -26.56 -67.34 67.67
CA ASP A 6 -26.83 -68.64 68.30
C ASP A 6 -27.76 -69.50 67.42
N PRO A 7 -27.27 -70.61 66.83
CA PRO A 7 -28.12 -71.45 65.99
C PRO A 7 -29.24 -72.13 66.81
N ALA A 8 -28.99 -72.37 68.09
CA ALA A 8 -29.95 -72.94 69.04
C ALA A 8 -31.25 -72.11 69.16
N ALA A 9 -31.15 -70.77 69.13
CA ALA A 9 -32.31 -69.88 69.21
C ALA A 9 -33.24 -69.99 67.98
N THR A 10 -32.71 -70.41 66.83
CA THR A 10 -33.50 -70.62 65.61
C THR A 10 -34.20 -71.98 65.63
N ALA A 11 -33.64 -72.99 66.29
CA ALA A 11 -34.20 -74.34 66.36
C ALA A 11 -35.47 -74.44 67.24
N LEU A 12 -35.52 -73.73 68.37
CA LEU A 12 -36.65 -73.85 69.32
C LEU A 12 -38.00 -73.38 68.73
N ASN A 13 -37.99 -72.38 67.84
CA ASN A 13 -39.21 -71.89 67.19
C ASN A 13 -39.85 -72.89 66.21
N GLY A 14 -39.20 -74.04 65.92
CA GLY A 14 -39.76 -75.11 65.10
C GLY A 14 -40.39 -76.28 65.88
N LEU A 15 -40.34 -76.27 67.22
CA LEU A 15 -40.62 -77.46 68.06
C LEU A 15 -41.86 -77.35 68.97
N LEU A 16 -42.67 -76.29 68.82
CA LEU A 16 -44.01 -76.21 69.40
C LEU A 16 -45.04 -76.09 68.27
N PRO A 17 -46.01 -77.01 68.14
CA PRO A 17 -47.04 -76.88 67.12
C PRO A 17 -47.93 -75.68 67.42
N LEU A 18 -47.83 -74.65 66.57
CA LEU A 18 -48.78 -73.54 66.52
C LEU A 18 -50.20 -74.11 66.43
N ARG A 19 -51.15 -73.56 67.21
CA ARG A 19 -52.55 -74.03 67.22
C ARG A 19 -53.07 -74.18 65.79
N ARG A 20 -53.38 -75.42 65.41
CA ARG A 20 -54.09 -75.71 64.17
C ARG A 20 -55.55 -75.98 64.50
N GLU A 21 -56.43 -75.31 63.78
CA GLU A 21 -57.88 -75.52 63.88
C GLU A 21 -58.21 -76.78 63.07
N TYR A 22 -58.87 -77.75 63.71
CA TYR A 22 -59.35 -78.97 63.05
C TYR A 22 -60.71 -78.71 62.42
N THR A 23 -61.00 -79.36 61.30
CA THR A 23 -62.28 -79.25 60.60
C THR A 23 -63.40 -79.84 61.47
N GLN A 24 -64.48 -79.08 61.69
CA GLN A 24 -65.60 -79.50 62.52
C GLN A 24 -66.60 -80.35 61.72
N ALA A 25 -66.70 -81.62 62.06
CA ALA A 25 -67.72 -82.56 61.60
C ALA A 25 -68.98 -82.52 62.46
N TRP A 26 -70.05 -83.19 62.01
CA TRP A 26 -71.40 -83.12 62.61
C TRP A 26 -71.46 -83.45 64.12
N HIS A 27 -70.50 -84.21 64.66
CA HIS A 27 -70.38 -84.55 66.09
C HIS A 27 -68.95 -84.40 66.64
N GLY A 28 -68.22 -83.35 66.25
CA GLY A 28 -66.91 -83.00 66.84
C GLY A 28 -65.88 -82.54 65.80
N PHE A 29 -64.59 -82.64 66.11
CA PHE A 29 -63.53 -82.49 65.10
C PHE A 29 -63.37 -83.78 64.27
N ASP A 30 -62.83 -83.69 63.04
CA ASP A 30 -62.53 -84.91 62.28
C ASP A 30 -61.51 -85.78 63.04
N ARG A 31 -61.97 -86.99 63.39
CA ARG A 31 -61.20 -88.00 64.08
C ARG A 31 -59.98 -88.45 63.29
N ASN A 32 -59.96 -88.28 61.96
CA ASN A 32 -58.82 -88.61 61.12
C ASN A 32 -57.74 -87.51 61.19
N GLU A 33 -58.10 -86.24 61.09
CA GLU A 33 -57.17 -85.11 61.29
C GLU A 33 -56.51 -85.16 62.67
N VAL A 34 -57.31 -85.36 63.73
CA VAL A 34 -56.81 -85.44 65.11
C VAL A 34 -55.87 -86.63 65.30
N ARG A 35 -56.13 -87.79 64.66
CA ARG A 35 -55.21 -88.94 64.66
C ARG A 35 -53.91 -88.63 63.96
N GLN A 36 -53.96 -88.15 62.72
CA GLN A 36 -52.77 -87.79 61.95
C GLN A 36 -51.88 -86.76 62.68
N TYR A 37 -52.50 -85.84 63.42
CA TYR A 37 -51.78 -84.88 64.27
C TYR A 37 -51.15 -85.52 65.52
N LEU A 38 -51.85 -86.46 66.19
CA LEU A 38 -51.27 -87.22 67.30
C LEU A 38 -50.12 -88.11 66.82
N ASP A 39 -50.29 -88.82 65.69
CA ASP A 39 -49.24 -89.62 65.04
C ASP A 39 -48.02 -88.74 64.68
N HIS A 40 -48.26 -87.50 64.22
CA HIS A 40 -47.22 -86.52 63.94
C HIS A 40 -46.50 -86.05 65.22
N ILE A 41 -47.23 -85.73 66.30
CA ILE A 41 -46.63 -85.38 67.60
C ILE A 41 -45.83 -86.55 68.16
N GLU A 42 -46.32 -87.79 68.09
CA GLU A 42 -45.55 -88.95 68.54
C GLU A 42 -44.28 -89.14 67.70
N ALA A 43 -44.34 -88.92 66.38
CA ALA A 43 -43.16 -88.94 65.52
C ALA A 43 -42.16 -87.82 65.88
N GLN A 44 -42.64 -86.60 66.14
CA GLN A 44 -41.81 -85.49 66.62
C GLN A 44 -41.19 -85.77 68.00
N LEU A 45 -41.95 -86.35 68.94
CA LEU A 45 -41.45 -86.70 70.27
C LEU A 45 -40.42 -87.83 70.21
N ARG A 46 -40.67 -88.89 69.42
CA ARG A 46 -39.69 -89.95 69.14
C ARG A 46 -38.42 -89.38 68.52
N ARG A 47 -38.55 -88.43 67.59
CA ARG A 47 -37.42 -87.71 66.99
C ARG A 47 -36.64 -86.91 68.03
N VAL A 48 -37.29 -86.03 68.80
CA VAL A 48 -36.63 -85.20 69.83
C VAL A 48 -35.98 -86.06 70.92
N LEU A 49 -36.57 -87.20 71.29
CA LEU A 49 -35.93 -88.17 72.19
C LEU A 49 -34.67 -88.79 71.56
N SER A 50 -34.72 -89.19 70.27
CA SER A 50 -33.53 -89.71 69.58
C SER A 50 -32.45 -88.64 69.38
N GLU A 51 -32.81 -87.38 69.16
CA GLU A 51 -31.88 -86.25 69.04
C GLU A 51 -31.27 -85.89 70.42
N ARG A 52 -32.06 -85.94 71.50
CA ARG A 52 -31.59 -85.82 72.88
C ARG A 52 -30.60 -86.93 73.23
N ASP A 53 -30.92 -88.18 72.89
CA ASP A 53 -30.12 -89.34 73.27
C ASP A 53 -28.83 -89.40 72.44
N ALA A 54 -28.87 -88.97 71.17
CA ALA A 54 -27.68 -88.72 70.36
C ALA A 54 -26.81 -87.58 70.93
N ALA A 55 -27.41 -86.46 71.36
CA ALA A 55 -26.68 -85.36 71.98
C ALA A 55 -26.06 -85.76 73.34
N ALA A 56 -26.76 -86.56 74.14
CA ALA A 56 -26.24 -87.12 75.39
C ALA A 56 -25.07 -88.09 75.14
N ALA A 57 -25.16 -88.92 74.09
CA ALA A 57 -24.05 -89.79 73.68
C ALA A 57 -22.85 -88.99 73.16
N GLN A 58 -23.07 -87.92 72.39
CA GLN A 58 -22.01 -87.00 71.94
C GLN A 58 -21.35 -86.27 73.12
N ALA A 59 -22.12 -85.77 74.08
CA ALA A 59 -21.59 -85.16 75.29
C ALA A 59 -20.75 -86.15 76.11
N ALA A 60 -21.24 -87.39 76.29
CA ALA A 60 -20.51 -88.45 76.99
C ALA A 60 -19.27 -88.96 76.25
N ALA A 61 -19.20 -88.81 74.92
CA ALA A 61 -17.98 -89.03 74.14
C ALA A 61 -16.98 -87.88 74.35
N ALA A 62 -17.44 -86.63 74.19
CA ALA A 62 -16.60 -85.44 74.37
C ALA A 62 -16.02 -85.31 75.79
N THR A 63 -16.73 -85.73 76.85
CA THR A 63 -16.16 -85.77 78.20
C THR A 63 -15.06 -86.82 78.35
N ARG A 64 -15.20 -88.00 77.72
CA ARG A 64 -14.15 -89.04 77.70
C ARG A 64 -12.93 -88.59 76.90
N GLU A 65 -13.13 -87.89 75.79
CA GLU A 65 -12.05 -87.27 75.01
C GLU A 65 -11.33 -86.19 75.86
N ALA A 66 -12.07 -85.31 76.53
CA ALA A 66 -11.49 -84.33 77.44
C ALA A 66 -10.75 -84.97 78.63
N GLU A 67 -11.24 -86.10 79.17
CA GLU A 67 -10.56 -86.86 80.23
C GLU A 67 -9.27 -87.53 79.74
N THR A 68 -9.29 -88.16 78.57
CA THR A 68 -8.07 -88.77 77.98
C THR A 68 -7.04 -87.72 77.59
N VAL A 69 -7.44 -86.56 77.05
CA VAL A 69 -6.54 -85.42 76.81
C VAL A 69 -5.98 -84.87 78.12
N ARG A 70 -6.79 -84.74 79.19
CA ARG A 70 -6.28 -84.32 80.52
C ARG A 70 -5.29 -85.32 81.11
N GLN A 71 -5.54 -86.62 80.96
CA GLN A 71 -4.61 -87.67 81.39
C GLN A 71 -3.30 -87.63 80.59
N GLN A 72 -3.38 -87.39 79.27
CA GLN A 72 -2.19 -87.22 78.42
C GLN A 72 -1.39 -85.96 78.81
N VAL A 73 -2.06 -84.83 79.05
CA VAL A 73 -1.39 -83.60 79.53
C VAL A 73 -0.71 -83.85 80.88
N ALA A 74 -1.40 -84.43 81.86
CA ALA A 74 -0.80 -84.74 83.17
C ALA A 74 0.38 -85.73 83.07
N ALA A 75 0.32 -86.71 82.17
CA ALA A 75 1.42 -87.64 81.91
C ALA A 75 2.62 -86.95 81.21
N LEU A 76 2.36 -86.02 80.29
CA LEU A 76 3.39 -85.20 79.65
C LEU A 76 4.02 -84.22 80.65
N GLU A 77 3.23 -83.59 81.51
CA GLU A 77 3.70 -82.72 82.59
C GLU A 77 4.56 -83.50 83.60
N ALA A 78 4.11 -84.66 84.06
CA ALA A 78 4.91 -85.53 84.92
C ALA A 78 6.25 -85.93 84.27
N ARG A 79 6.24 -86.25 82.97
CA ARG A 79 7.46 -86.55 82.20
C ARG A 79 8.34 -85.33 81.96
N ILE A 80 7.77 -84.12 81.89
CA ILE A 80 8.51 -82.86 81.86
C ILE A 80 9.18 -82.59 83.23
N GLU A 81 8.51 -82.85 84.35
CA GLU A 81 9.11 -82.75 85.69
C GLU A 81 10.19 -83.82 85.92
N GLU A 82 10.03 -85.02 85.37
CA GLU A 82 11.09 -86.03 85.31
C GLU A 82 12.29 -85.55 84.49
N LEU A 83 12.06 -84.98 83.29
CA LEU A 83 13.10 -84.43 82.43
C LEU A 83 13.75 -83.15 82.99
N LYS A 84 13.08 -82.39 83.86
CA LYS A 84 13.65 -81.24 84.58
C LYS A 84 14.66 -81.64 85.65
N LYS A 85 14.61 -82.88 86.17
CA LYS A 85 15.62 -83.38 87.11
C LYS A 85 16.97 -83.54 86.37
N PRO A 86 18.10 -83.25 87.04
CA PRO A 86 19.42 -83.59 86.52
C PRO A 86 19.50 -85.09 86.21
N PRO A 87 20.15 -85.51 85.11
CA PRO A 87 20.34 -86.93 84.81
C PRO A 87 21.25 -87.59 85.86
N GLU A 88 20.83 -88.74 86.39
CA GLU A 88 21.61 -89.52 87.36
C GLU A 88 22.68 -90.40 86.70
N ARG A 89 22.69 -90.47 85.36
CA ARG A 89 23.66 -91.22 84.54
C ARG A 89 24.23 -90.38 83.41
N LEU A 90 25.41 -90.75 82.93
CA LEU A 90 26.11 -90.07 81.83
C LEU A 90 25.45 -90.31 80.46
N GLU A 91 24.90 -91.51 80.24
CA GLU A 91 24.24 -91.89 78.98
C GLU A 91 23.02 -90.98 78.68
N ASP A 92 22.24 -90.66 79.71
CA ASP A 92 21.11 -89.73 79.64
C ASP A 92 21.54 -88.31 79.22
N LEU A 93 22.76 -87.89 79.56
CA LEU A 93 23.29 -86.56 79.22
C LEU A 93 23.61 -86.47 77.73
N ASP A 94 24.24 -87.51 77.15
CA ASP A 94 24.53 -87.56 75.72
C ASP A 94 23.25 -87.65 74.88
N GLU A 95 22.26 -88.45 75.29
CA GLU A 95 20.95 -88.47 74.63
C GLU A 95 20.28 -87.09 74.68
N ARG A 96 20.31 -86.41 75.84
CA ARG A 96 19.77 -85.04 75.99
C ARG A 96 20.50 -84.05 75.09
N MET A 97 21.83 -84.14 74.99
CA MET A 97 22.64 -83.28 74.11
C MET A 97 22.33 -83.50 72.62
N GLN A 98 22.16 -84.75 72.19
CA GLN A 98 21.74 -85.06 70.81
C GLN A 98 20.31 -84.54 70.52
N ARG A 99 19.39 -84.66 71.49
CA ARG A 99 18.02 -84.11 71.40
C ARG A 99 18.00 -82.57 71.37
N THR A 100 18.86 -81.88 72.12
CA THR A 100 18.92 -80.40 72.05
C THR A 100 19.60 -79.92 70.77
N VAL A 101 20.61 -80.61 70.25
CA VAL A 101 21.21 -80.29 68.94
C VAL A 101 20.20 -80.48 67.81
N THR A 102 19.47 -81.60 67.76
CA THR A 102 18.45 -81.83 66.72
C THR A 102 17.28 -80.86 66.83
N LEU A 103 16.84 -80.50 68.04
CA LEU A 103 15.85 -79.44 68.26
C LEU A 103 16.35 -78.06 67.82
N ALA A 104 17.62 -77.73 68.10
CA ALA A 104 18.23 -76.47 67.67
C ALA A 104 18.38 -76.40 66.14
N GLN A 105 18.75 -77.51 65.48
CA GLN A 105 18.76 -77.62 64.02
C GLN A 105 17.37 -77.44 63.43
N ALA A 106 16.36 -78.17 63.92
CA ALA A 106 14.97 -78.01 63.48
C ALA A 106 14.45 -76.57 63.68
N ARG A 107 14.85 -75.91 64.76
CA ARG A 107 14.48 -74.51 65.03
C ARG A 107 15.25 -73.51 64.15
N ALA A 108 16.50 -73.78 63.79
CA ALA A 108 17.25 -72.99 62.82
C ALA A 108 16.61 -73.10 61.42
N ASP A 109 16.26 -74.32 61.01
CA ASP A 109 15.50 -74.62 59.80
C ASP A 109 14.17 -73.85 59.73
N GLU A 110 13.40 -73.82 60.83
CA GLU A 110 12.19 -73.01 60.89
C GLU A 110 12.45 -71.49 60.77
N ILE A 111 13.56 -71.00 61.34
CA ILE A 111 13.92 -69.57 61.28
C ILE A 111 14.34 -69.21 59.85
N ILE A 112 15.12 -70.06 59.19
CA ILE A 112 15.50 -69.92 57.79
C ILE A 112 14.25 -69.91 56.90
N LYS A 113 13.37 -70.91 57.00
CA LYS A 113 12.12 -70.99 56.22
C LYS A 113 11.19 -69.78 56.44
N ARG A 114 11.11 -69.25 57.66
CA ARG A 114 10.37 -68.01 57.94
C ARG A 114 11.04 -66.77 57.36
N ALA A 115 12.37 -66.70 57.35
CA ALA A 115 13.14 -65.61 56.75
C ALA A 115 13.07 -65.64 55.21
N GLU A 116 13.12 -66.82 54.59
CA GLU A 116 12.94 -67.05 53.16
C GLU A 116 11.56 -66.55 52.71
N VAL A 117 10.48 -67.03 53.32
CA VAL A 117 9.10 -66.59 52.99
C VAL A 117 8.90 -65.08 53.23
N ALA A 118 9.54 -64.51 54.26
CA ALA A 118 9.51 -63.06 54.49
C ALA A 118 10.30 -62.27 53.43
N ALA A 119 11.43 -62.80 52.97
CA ALA A 119 12.22 -62.24 51.89
C ALA A 119 11.44 -62.32 50.56
N GLU A 120 10.95 -63.49 50.16
CA GLU A 120 10.14 -63.70 48.95
C GLU A 120 8.96 -62.72 48.89
N LYS A 121 8.20 -62.57 49.98
CA LYS A 121 7.09 -61.60 50.08
C LYS A 121 7.55 -60.15 49.91
N THR A 122 8.71 -59.80 50.43
CA THR A 122 9.31 -58.46 50.30
C THR A 122 9.80 -58.22 48.87
N TRP A 123 10.41 -59.21 48.24
CA TRP A 123 10.86 -59.15 46.85
C TRP A 123 9.67 -59.11 45.87
N ALA A 124 8.61 -59.88 46.10
CA ALA A 124 7.38 -59.83 45.32
C ALA A 124 6.72 -58.45 45.39
N SER A 125 6.52 -57.90 46.59
CA SER A 125 5.92 -56.56 46.73
C SER A 125 6.79 -55.43 46.16
N SER A 126 8.12 -55.53 46.25
CA SER A 126 9.07 -54.58 45.65
C SER A 126 9.12 -54.68 44.12
N THR A 127 9.09 -55.89 43.55
CA THR A 127 9.04 -56.09 42.10
C THR A 127 7.69 -55.65 41.52
N GLU A 128 6.57 -55.94 42.19
CA GLU A 128 5.24 -55.39 41.86
C GLU A 128 5.20 -53.87 41.89
N ALA A 129 5.78 -53.22 42.91
CA ALA A 129 5.86 -51.76 42.97
C ALA A 129 6.69 -51.22 41.78
N SER A 130 7.78 -51.92 41.44
CA SER A 130 8.68 -51.56 40.34
C SER A 130 8.06 -51.76 38.95
N THR A 131 7.22 -52.78 38.73
CA THR A 131 6.48 -52.96 37.47
C THR A 131 5.39 -51.90 37.34
N LYS A 132 4.57 -51.70 38.39
CA LYS A 132 3.53 -50.65 38.43
C LYS A 132 4.10 -49.25 38.21
N LEU A 133 5.32 -48.98 38.66
CA LEU A 133 6.02 -47.72 38.41
C LEU A 133 6.52 -47.61 36.95
N ARG A 134 7.13 -48.66 36.38
CA ARG A 134 7.53 -48.69 34.97
C ARG A 134 6.34 -48.53 34.02
N GLU A 135 5.22 -49.18 34.31
CA GLU A 135 3.97 -49.02 33.55
C GLU A 135 3.42 -47.59 33.59
N ARG A 136 3.55 -46.88 34.71
CA ARG A 136 3.14 -45.48 34.83
C ARG A 136 4.04 -44.58 33.99
N TYR A 137 5.35 -44.80 34.04
CA TYR A 137 6.29 -44.04 33.20
C TYR A 137 6.14 -44.35 31.71
N SER A 138 5.91 -45.61 31.30
CA SER A 138 5.70 -45.92 29.88
C SER A 138 4.38 -45.35 29.35
N LYS A 139 3.31 -45.33 30.16
CA LYS A 139 2.06 -44.64 29.84
C LYS A 139 2.27 -43.12 29.72
N LEU A 140 2.96 -42.49 30.68
CA LEU A 140 3.25 -41.05 30.67
C LEU A 140 4.12 -40.64 29.47
N VAL A 141 5.17 -41.40 29.14
CA VAL A 141 5.99 -41.15 27.94
C VAL A 141 5.13 -41.27 26.68
N ALA A 142 4.36 -42.36 26.54
CA ALA A 142 3.45 -42.55 25.41
C ALA A 142 2.22 -41.59 25.39
N GLU A 143 2.03 -40.75 26.42
CA GLU A 143 1.07 -39.64 26.43
C GLU A 143 1.76 -38.33 26.01
N LEU A 144 3.01 -38.10 26.46
CA LEU A 144 3.84 -36.97 26.01
C LEU A 144 4.20 -37.08 24.52
N ASP A 145 4.54 -38.27 24.03
CA ASP A 145 4.82 -38.53 22.61
C ASP A 145 3.60 -38.15 21.74
N LYS A 146 2.39 -38.59 22.14
CA LYS A 146 1.14 -38.21 21.46
C LYS A 146 0.85 -36.72 21.52
N GLN A 147 1.16 -36.05 22.64
CA GLN A 147 1.00 -34.60 22.75
C GLN A 147 2.00 -33.87 21.84
N ALA A 148 3.22 -34.39 21.69
CA ALA A 148 4.19 -33.88 20.74
C ALA A 148 3.70 -34.09 19.30
N ASP A 149 3.25 -35.28 18.92
CA ASP A 149 2.72 -35.57 17.57
C ASP A 149 1.54 -34.65 17.22
N LEU A 150 0.60 -34.47 18.15
CA LEU A 150 -0.54 -33.57 17.99
C LEU A 150 -0.08 -32.12 17.77
N LEU A 151 0.79 -31.58 18.64
CA LEU A 151 1.32 -30.22 18.52
C LEU A 151 2.11 -30.01 17.22
N HIS A 152 2.90 -30.99 16.78
CA HIS A 152 3.58 -30.93 15.47
C HIS A 152 2.55 -30.87 14.33
N SER A 153 1.51 -31.70 14.35
CA SER A 153 0.46 -31.68 13.33
C SER A 153 -0.33 -30.36 13.32
N GLU A 154 -0.63 -29.78 14.50
CA GLU A 154 -1.29 -28.47 14.62
C GLU A 154 -0.39 -27.35 14.09
N HIS A 155 0.91 -27.37 14.40
CA HIS A 155 1.89 -26.42 13.87
C HIS A 155 2.09 -26.56 12.35
N GLU A 156 2.15 -27.78 11.81
CA GLU A 156 2.26 -28.00 10.37
C GLU A 156 1.01 -27.54 9.62
N ASN A 157 -0.18 -27.80 10.16
CA ASN A 157 -1.45 -27.32 9.60
C ASN A 157 -1.53 -25.78 9.62
N ALA A 158 -1.21 -25.13 10.74
CA ALA A 158 -1.19 -23.67 10.84
C ALA A 158 -0.13 -23.03 9.91
N LEU A 159 1.02 -23.68 9.73
CA LEU A 159 2.03 -23.25 8.76
C LEU A 159 1.59 -23.48 7.31
N ALA A 160 0.80 -24.53 7.02
CA ALA A 160 0.22 -24.76 5.69
C ALA A 160 -0.87 -23.72 5.36
N GLU A 161 -1.76 -23.43 6.31
CA GLU A 161 -2.82 -22.42 6.18
C GLU A 161 -2.22 -21.01 5.97
N THR A 162 -1.33 -20.56 6.85
CA THR A 162 -0.68 -19.25 6.70
C THR A 162 0.16 -19.13 5.43
N ARG A 163 0.80 -20.22 4.95
CA ARG A 163 1.46 -20.24 3.62
C ARG A 163 0.44 -20.07 2.48
N ALA A 164 -0.71 -20.73 2.54
CA ALA A 164 -1.77 -20.61 1.54
C ALA A 164 -2.40 -19.21 1.54
N GLU A 165 -2.62 -18.60 2.71
CA GLU A 165 -3.07 -17.21 2.84
C GLU A 165 -2.05 -16.22 2.26
N VAL A 166 -0.77 -16.35 2.61
CA VAL A 166 0.30 -15.47 2.08
C VAL A 166 0.43 -15.64 0.56
N GLN A 167 0.32 -16.85 0.02
CA GLN A 167 0.29 -17.08 -1.43
C GLN A 167 -0.92 -16.39 -2.08
N ARG A 168 -2.12 -16.57 -1.52
CA ARG A 168 -3.34 -15.91 -2.00
C ARG A 168 -3.20 -14.39 -1.99
N LEU A 169 -2.76 -13.80 -0.88
CA LEU A 169 -2.55 -12.36 -0.74
C LEU A 169 -1.48 -11.84 -1.70
N THR A 170 -0.43 -12.63 -1.99
CA THR A 170 0.60 -12.28 -2.96
C THR A 170 0.05 -12.26 -4.39
N ILE A 171 -0.77 -13.26 -4.76
CA ILE A 171 -1.46 -13.31 -6.06
C ILE A 171 -2.45 -12.15 -6.20
N GLU A 172 -3.25 -11.89 -5.15
CA GLU A 172 -4.24 -10.80 -5.11
C GLU A 172 -3.57 -9.41 -5.19
N ALA A 173 -2.40 -9.24 -4.55
CA ALA A 173 -1.60 -8.03 -4.65
C ALA A 173 -0.96 -7.85 -6.05
N ALA A 174 -0.47 -8.93 -6.67
CA ALA A 174 0.05 -8.90 -8.04
C ALA A 174 -1.05 -8.52 -9.05
N GLN A 175 -2.24 -9.12 -8.94
CA GLN A 175 -3.40 -8.78 -9.76
C GLN A 175 -3.85 -7.33 -9.56
N ARG A 176 -3.94 -6.84 -8.30
CA ARG A 176 -4.25 -5.42 -8.03
C ARG A 176 -3.22 -4.48 -8.65
N ARG A 177 -1.93 -4.81 -8.57
CA ARG A 177 -0.87 -4.03 -9.22
C ARG A 177 -1.06 -4.01 -10.74
N GLU A 178 -1.24 -5.17 -11.38
CA GLU A 178 -1.42 -5.26 -12.82
C GLU A 178 -2.65 -4.45 -13.30
N LEU A 179 -3.75 -4.47 -12.55
CA LEU A 179 -4.93 -3.65 -12.83
C LEU A 179 -4.62 -2.14 -12.74
N LEU A 180 -3.90 -1.71 -11.69
CA LEU A 180 -3.51 -0.31 -11.51
C LEU A 180 -2.50 0.16 -12.56
N ASP A 181 -1.53 -0.68 -12.93
CA ASP A 181 -0.55 -0.41 -13.99
C ASP A 181 -1.27 -0.29 -15.36
N ASN A 182 -2.21 -1.20 -15.67
CA ASN A 182 -3.08 -1.12 -16.85
C ASN A 182 -3.96 0.14 -16.86
N GLU A 183 -4.54 0.53 -15.73
CA GLU A 183 -5.31 1.76 -15.60
C GLU A 183 -4.43 3.01 -15.81
N ALA A 184 -3.23 3.02 -15.23
CA ALA A 184 -2.27 4.12 -15.39
C ALA A 184 -1.84 4.26 -16.84
N GLU A 185 -1.59 3.16 -17.55
CA GLU A 185 -1.32 3.17 -18.98
C GLU A 185 -2.51 3.69 -19.81
N ARG A 186 -3.74 3.22 -19.54
CA ARG A 186 -4.95 3.72 -20.22
C ARG A 186 -5.13 5.22 -20.01
N LYS A 187 -4.87 5.72 -18.80
CA LYS A 187 -4.91 7.16 -18.45
C LYS A 187 -3.80 7.94 -19.16
N ARG A 188 -2.56 7.44 -19.20
CA ARG A 188 -1.44 8.04 -19.96
C ARG A 188 -1.76 8.13 -21.45
N ARG A 189 -2.11 7.01 -22.10
CA ARG A 189 -2.45 6.95 -23.54
C ARG A 189 -3.66 7.82 -23.90
N LYS A 190 -4.57 8.07 -22.95
CA LYS A 190 -5.67 9.04 -23.14
C LYS A 190 -5.15 10.48 -23.11
N LEU A 191 -4.43 10.87 -22.06
CA LEU A 191 -3.87 12.21 -21.90
C LEU A 191 -2.91 12.59 -23.03
N GLU A 192 -2.13 11.63 -23.52
CA GLU A 192 -1.22 11.76 -24.66
C GLU A 192 -2.00 12.16 -25.93
N ARG A 193 -3.06 11.41 -26.29
CA ARG A 193 -3.93 11.74 -27.43
C ARG A 193 -4.67 13.07 -27.27
N GLU A 194 -5.13 13.38 -26.06
CA GLU A 194 -5.79 14.66 -25.76
C GLU A 194 -4.80 15.84 -25.88
N PHE A 195 -3.55 15.65 -25.44
CA PHE A 195 -2.47 16.61 -25.62
C PHE A 195 -2.10 16.78 -27.09
N GLU A 196 -1.87 15.68 -27.83
CA GLU A 196 -1.61 15.70 -29.29
C GLU A 196 -2.72 16.41 -30.06
N ALA A 197 -3.99 16.11 -29.77
CA ALA A 197 -5.14 16.77 -30.38
C ALA A 197 -5.18 18.27 -30.04
N SER A 198 -4.90 18.65 -28.80
CA SER A 198 -4.84 20.06 -28.38
C SER A 198 -3.68 20.82 -29.08
N GLN A 199 -2.53 20.18 -29.23
CA GLN A 199 -1.36 20.73 -29.91
C GLN A 199 -1.60 20.84 -31.42
N ALA A 200 -2.24 19.86 -32.04
CA ALA A 200 -2.65 19.91 -33.45
C ALA A 200 -3.67 21.04 -33.69
N ALA A 201 -4.66 21.19 -32.80
CA ALA A 201 -5.64 22.28 -32.86
C ALA A 201 -4.98 23.66 -32.68
N GLN A 202 -4.06 23.82 -31.72
CA GLN A 202 -3.30 25.06 -31.52
C GLN A 202 -2.42 25.39 -32.73
N LYS A 203 -1.69 24.42 -33.29
CA LYS A 203 -0.88 24.59 -34.50
C LYS A 203 -1.74 25.00 -35.69
N ALA A 204 -2.87 24.32 -35.93
CA ALA A 204 -3.80 24.66 -37.00
C ALA A 204 -4.46 26.03 -36.82
N ALA A 205 -4.73 26.47 -35.58
CA ALA A 205 -5.24 27.81 -35.29
C ALA A 205 -4.19 28.91 -35.55
N LEU A 206 -2.93 28.68 -35.14
CA LEU A 206 -1.81 29.58 -35.42
C LEU A 206 -1.49 29.65 -36.92
N GLU A 207 -1.53 28.51 -37.63
CA GLU A 207 -1.32 28.44 -39.07
C GLU A 207 -2.41 29.17 -39.85
N LYS A 208 -3.69 29.01 -39.46
CA LYS A 208 -4.80 29.81 -39.98
C LYS A 208 -4.58 31.30 -39.75
N HIS A 209 -4.28 31.71 -38.52
CA HIS A 209 -4.01 33.12 -38.21
C HIS A 209 -2.83 33.70 -39.03
N ILE A 210 -1.77 32.91 -39.26
CA ILE A 210 -0.65 33.30 -40.14
C ILE A 210 -1.11 33.39 -41.62
N ALA A 211 -1.96 32.48 -42.09
CA ALA A 211 -2.52 32.53 -43.45
C ALA A 211 -3.46 33.73 -43.63
N ASP A 212 -4.30 34.02 -42.64
CA ASP A 212 -5.21 35.17 -42.60
C ASP A 212 -4.42 36.48 -42.58
N GLN A 213 -3.39 36.61 -41.72
CA GLN A 213 -2.49 37.76 -41.70
C GLN A 213 -1.74 37.94 -43.02
N ARG A 214 -1.22 36.86 -43.62
CA ARG A 214 -0.55 36.90 -44.94
C ARG A 214 -1.52 37.35 -46.04
N THR A 215 -2.77 36.88 -46.01
CA THR A 215 -3.80 37.24 -46.98
C THR A 215 -4.26 38.69 -46.80
N ALA A 216 -4.51 39.13 -45.57
CA ALA A 216 -4.82 40.51 -45.25
C ALA A 216 -3.68 41.46 -45.64
N SER A 217 -2.43 41.07 -45.38
CA SER A 217 -1.23 41.85 -45.76
C SER A 217 -1.06 41.95 -47.28
N LYS A 218 -1.24 40.86 -48.04
CA LYS A 218 -1.30 40.88 -49.50
C LYS A 218 -2.40 41.81 -50.01
N ASN A 219 -3.62 41.63 -49.53
CA ASN A 219 -4.77 42.45 -49.93
C ASN A 219 -4.57 43.94 -49.60
N GLN A 220 -3.88 44.28 -48.50
CA GLN A 220 -3.50 45.66 -48.16
C GLN A 220 -2.39 46.21 -49.07
N ALA A 221 -1.39 45.39 -49.42
CA ALA A 221 -0.33 45.79 -50.34
C ALA A 221 -0.90 46.01 -51.75
N GLU A 222 -1.74 45.10 -52.24
CA GLU A 222 -2.45 45.21 -53.52
C GLU A 222 -3.35 46.44 -53.57
N ARG A 223 -4.09 46.74 -52.49
CA ARG A 223 -4.86 48.01 -52.38
C ARG A 223 -3.98 49.23 -52.45
N ARG A 224 -2.89 49.30 -51.66
CA ARG A 224 -1.94 50.43 -51.69
C ARG A 224 -1.28 50.60 -53.07
N ILE A 225 -1.00 49.50 -53.77
CA ILE A 225 -0.46 49.54 -55.15
C ILE A 225 -1.54 50.01 -56.13
N ALA A 226 -2.78 49.56 -56.00
CA ALA A 226 -3.90 50.03 -56.83
C ALA A 226 -4.21 51.53 -56.59
N GLU A 227 -4.22 51.98 -55.34
CA GLU A 227 -4.38 53.37 -54.92
C GLU A 227 -3.22 54.23 -55.45
N ALA A 228 -1.96 53.84 -55.19
CA ALA A 228 -0.79 54.58 -55.65
C ALA A 228 -0.67 54.62 -57.19
N THR A 229 -1.04 53.54 -57.90
CA THR A 229 -1.05 53.55 -59.37
C THR A 229 -2.25 54.33 -59.95
N ALA A 230 -3.39 54.39 -59.26
CA ALA A 230 -4.51 55.25 -59.62
C ALA A 230 -4.18 56.74 -59.40
N GLU A 231 -3.52 57.09 -58.28
CA GLU A 231 -2.99 58.44 -58.06
C GLU A 231 -1.88 58.81 -59.04
N ALA A 232 -0.95 57.89 -59.34
CA ALA A 232 0.11 58.13 -60.32
C ALA A 232 -0.48 58.37 -61.72
N LYS A 233 -1.51 57.61 -62.11
CA LYS A 233 -2.29 57.88 -63.33
C LYS A 233 -2.92 59.25 -63.29
N ARG A 234 -3.68 59.60 -62.23
CA ARG A 234 -4.27 60.95 -62.08
C ARG A 234 -3.23 62.06 -62.21
N ARG A 235 -2.09 61.96 -61.53
CA ARG A 235 -1.00 62.95 -61.62
C ARG A 235 -0.38 63.02 -63.01
N LEU A 236 -0.31 61.91 -63.75
CA LEU A 236 0.14 61.89 -65.16
C LEU A 236 -0.94 62.46 -66.10
N ASP A 237 -2.21 62.18 -65.87
CA ASP A 237 -3.34 62.71 -66.64
C ASP A 237 -3.48 64.24 -66.42
N GLU A 238 -3.33 64.69 -65.18
CA GLU A 238 -3.25 66.11 -64.78
C GLU A 238 -2.02 66.79 -65.38
N ALA A 239 -0.82 66.22 -65.22
CA ALA A 239 0.41 66.80 -65.77
C ALA A 239 0.43 66.81 -67.31
N THR A 240 -0.16 65.81 -67.98
CA THR A 240 -0.30 65.82 -69.44
C THR A 240 -1.42 66.74 -69.92
N ALA A 241 -2.48 66.95 -69.14
CA ALA A 241 -3.48 67.99 -69.41
C ALA A 241 -2.91 69.41 -69.22
N GLU A 242 -2.10 69.64 -68.19
CA GLU A 242 -1.33 70.88 -68.03
C GLU A 242 -0.29 71.07 -69.13
N ALA A 243 0.44 70.01 -69.52
CA ALA A 243 1.42 70.09 -70.60
C ALA A 243 0.74 70.41 -71.94
N LYS A 244 -0.43 69.82 -72.22
CA LYS A 244 -1.28 70.19 -73.37
C LYS A 244 -1.70 71.65 -73.27
N ARG A 245 -2.30 72.09 -72.16
CA ARG A 245 -2.67 73.51 -71.96
C ARG A 245 -1.51 74.47 -72.18
N ARG A 246 -0.33 74.21 -71.59
CA ARG A 246 0.88 75.04 -71.78
C ARG A 246 1.37 75.02 -73.23
N LEU A 247 1.22 73.90 -73.94
CA LEU A 247 1.57 73.77 -75.36
C LEU A 247 0.54 74.48 -76.26
N ASP A 248 -0.75 74.43 -75.93
CA ASP A 248 -1.83 75.15 -76.61
C ASP A 248 -1.73 76.66 -76.36
N GLU A 249 -1.39 77.09 -75.14
CA GLU A 249 -1.06 78.47 -74.77
C GLU A 249 0.20 78.95 -75.49
N ALA A 250 1.26 78.13 -75.55
CA ALA A 250 2.47 78.46 -76.30
C ALA A 250 2.20 78.54 -77.81
N THR A 251 1.38 77.64 -78.36
CA THR A 251 0.98 77.60 -79.78
C THR A 251 0.08 78.76 -80.14
N THR A 252 -0.89 79.13 -79.29
CA THR A 252 -1.75 80.31 -79.51
C THR A 252 -0.97 81.60 -79.34
N GLN A 253 -0.05 81.70 -78.36
CA GLN A 253 0.88 82.82 -78.29
C GLN A 253 1.85 82.86 -79.49
N ALA A 254 2.29 81.72 -80.02
CA ALA A 254 3.13 81.66 -81.22
C ALA A 254 2.32 82.14 -82.44
N ALA A 255 1.08 81.70 -82.60
CA ALA A 255 0.15 82.17 -83.63
C ALA A 255 -0.18 83.67 -83.48
N GLN A 256 -0.29 84.19 -82.26
CA GLN A 256 -0.42 85.63 -81.99
C GLN A 256 0.86 86.39 -82.35
N ARG A 257 2.04 85.83 -82.05
CA ARG A 257 3.33 86.44 -82.44
C ARG A 257 3.54 86.42 -83.96
N THR A 258 3.20 85.33 -84.66
CA THR A 258 3.30 85.26 -86.12
C THR A 258 2.25 86.12 -86.81
N THR A 259 0.99 86.16 -86.35
CA THR A 259 -0.01 87.09 -86.90
C THR A 259 0.31 88.55 -86.59
N ALA A 260 0.89 88.87 -85.43
CA ALA A 260 1.38 90.23 -85.13
C ALA A 260 2.63 90.58 -85.96
N ALA A 261 3.51 89.62 -86.25
CA ALA A 261 4.64 89.80 -87.17
C ALA A 261 4.16 90.00 -88.61
N ASN A 262 3.22 89.17 -89.09
CA ASN A 262 2.61 89.31 -90.40
C ASN A 262 1.91 90.68 -90.53
N ARG A 263 1.14 91.13 -89.54
CA ARG A 263 0.55 92.49 -89.51
C ARG A 263 1.60 93.62 -89.53
N LYS A 264 2.80 93.39 -88.99
CA LYS A 264 3.93 94.33 -89.13
C LYS A 264 4.54 94.28 -90.53
N VAL A 265 4.65 93.10 -91.14
CA VAL A 265 5.13 92.91 -92.52
C VAL A 265 4.13 93.48 -93.53
N GLU A 266 2.83 93.30 -93.31
CA GLU A 266 1.73 93.91 -94.08
C GLU A 266 1.82 95.43 -94.00
N ARG A 267 1.92 96.03 -92.81
CA ARG A 267 2.15 97.48 -92.67
C ARG A 267 3.44 97.97 -93.31
N LEU A 268 4.53 97.19 -93.26
CA LEU A 268 5.76 97.53 -93.97
C LEU A 268 5.61 97.40 -95.50
N ALA A 269 4.76 96.49 -95.98
CA ALA A 269 4.40 96.36 -97.39
C ALA A 269 3.49 97.51 -97.84
N GLU A 270 2.51 97.93 -97.02
CA GLU A 270 1.69 99.14 -97.23
C GLU A 270 2.55 100.40 -97.27
N ILE A 271 3.48 100.57 -96.33
CA ILE A 271 4.44 101.69 -96.32
C ILE A 271 5.36 101.62 -97.55
N ARG A 272 5.75 100.43 -98.02
CA ARG A 272 6.55 100.25 -99.25
C ARG A 272 5.74 100.53 -100.52
N GLU A 273 4.45 100.23 -100.53
CA GLU A 273 3.49 100.62 -101.57
C GLU A 273 3.29 102.14 -101.60
N GLN A 274 3.13 102.77 -100.44
CA GLN A 274 3.05 104.22 -100.29
C GLN A 274 4.35 104.90 -100.74
N ALA A 275 5.51 104.35 -100.35
CA ALA A 275 6.83 104.81 -100.78
C ALA A 275 7.04 104.69 -102.29
N ARG A 276 6.57 103.59 -102.91
CA ARG A 276 6.54 103.44 -104.38
C ARG A 276 5.66 104.49 -105.04
N LYS A 277 4.48 104.78 -104.49
CA LYS A 277 3.57 105.81 -105.02
C LYS A 277 4.14 107.22 -104.85
N SER A 278 4.82 107.53 -103.74
CA SER A 278 5.52 108.81 -103.57
C SER A 278 6.75 108.93 -104.47
N LEU A 279 7.46 107.83 -104.77
CA LEU A 279 8.56 107.84 -105.74
C LEU A 279 8.04 108.08 -107.16
N ALA A 280 6.98 107.37 -107.60
CA ALA A 280 6.37 107.62 -108.91
C ALA A 280 5.86 109.08 -109.05
N LEU A 281 5.25 109.64 -108.00
CA LEU A 281 4.84 111.05 -107.98
C LEU A 281 6.03 112.02 -108.00
N ALA A 282 7.17 111.67 -107.41
CA ALA A 282 8.40 112.46 -107.51
C ALA A 282 9.03 112.37 -108.91
N GLU A 283 8.93 111.21 -109.56
CA GLU A 283 9.45 110.93 -110.90
C GLU A 283 8.65 111.68 -111.99
N ASP A 284 7.32 111.75 -111.86
CA ASP A 284 6.45 112.63 -112.68
C ASP A 284 6.79 114.12 -112.49
N ILE A 285 7.20 114.54 -111.28
CA ILE A 285 7.60 115.92 -110.99
C ILE A 285 8.99 116.23 -111.57
N LEU A 286 9.96 115.31 -111.46
CA LEU A 286 11.30 115.48 -112.05
C LEU A 286 11.23 115.59 -113.58
N ASN A 287 10.50 114.69 -114.24
CA ASN A 287 10.27 114.74 -115.70
C ASN A 287 9.68 116.08 -116.16
N ARG A 288 8.90 116.76 -115.29
CA ARG A 288 8.33 118.07 -115.60
C ARG A 288 9.31 119.24 -115.42
N SER A 289 10.42 119.04 -114.70
CA SER A 289 11.50 120.03 -114.53
C SER A 289 12.68 119.88 -115.51
N GLU A 290 12.90 118.70 -116.11
CA GLU A 290 14.06 118.47 -117.01
C GLU A 290 14.08 119.32 -118.30
N THR A 291 12.97 119.97 -118.66
CA THR A 291 12.90 120.81 -119.88
C THR A 291 13.51 122.20 -119.73
N GLN A 292 14.08 122.56 -118.57
CA GLN A 292 14.79 123.83 -118.38
C GLN A 292 16.13 123.67 -117.64
N LEU A 293 17.20 124.17 -118.30
CA LEU A 293 18.59 124.29 -117.84
C LEU A 293 19.44 123.01 -117.84
N ALA A 294 20.43 123.00 -118.73
CA ALA A 294 21.52 122.02 -118.78
C ALA A 294 22.89 122.72 -118.57
N THR A 295 23.95 121.91 -118.46
CA THR A 295 25.40 122.24 -118.49
C THR A 295 26.13 122.56 -117.17
N LEU A 296 27.01 121.59 -116.78
CA LEU A 296 28.40 121.73 -116.28
C LEU A 296 28.66 122.35 -114.87
N PRO A 297 29.83 122.05 -114.22
CA PRO A 297 30.84 121.00 -114.44
C PRO A 297 31.14 120.13 -113.17
N GLU A 298 32.24 119.37 -113.20
CA GLU A 298 32.84 118.64 -112.06
C GLU A 298 33.67 119.56 -111.13
N GLU A 299 33.81 119.19 -109.85
CA GLU A 299 35.10 119.10 -109.14
C GLU A 299 34.99 118.11 -107.94
N ALA A 300 36.10 117.52 -107.47
CA ALA A 300 36.07 116.38 -106.54
C ALA A 300 37.31 116.26 -105.63
N VAL A 301 37.26 115.31 -104.66
CA VAL A 301 38.37 114.91 -103.74
C VAL A 301 38.62 116.02 -102.66
N ILE A 302 39.12 115.83 -101.43
CA ILE A 302 40.09 114.90 -100.78
C ILE A 302 39.61 114.54 -99.33
N PRO A 303 40.35 113.83 -98.41
CA PRO A 303 40.00 112.44 -98.06
C PRO A 303 39.94 112.09 -96.54
N GLN A 304 39.92 110.79 -96.23
CA GLN A 304 40.64 110.02 -95.17
C GLN A 304 41.15 110.68 -93.85
N ALA A 305 41.28 109.99 -92.69
CA ALA A 305 40.84 108.65 -92.26
C ALA A 305 41.18 108.32 -90.77
N SER A 306 40.40 107.40 -90.17
CA SER A 306 40.81 106.34 -89.18
C SER A 306 41.33 106.66 -87.76
N LYS A 307 41.27 105.60 -86.91
CA LYS A 307 41.96 105.33 -85.61
C LYS A 307 41.36 106.01 -84.34
N LEU A 308 41.41 105.43 -83.13
CA LEU A 308 41.99 104.15 -82.62
C LEU A 308 41.41 103.71 -81.23
N VAL A 309 41.73 102.47 -80.79
CA VAL A 309 41.61 101.85 -79.43
C VAL A 309 40.17 101.62 -78.89
N GLY A 310 39.80 100.48 -78.28
CA GLY A 310 40.44 99.16 -77.99
C GLY A 310 39.31 98.14 -77.67
N GLY A 311 39.44 96.81 -77.69
CA GLY A 311 40.46 95.91 -77.12
C GLY A 311 39.94 95.33 -75.79
N ASP A 312 39.89 94.03 -75.47
CA ASP A 312 40.33 92.76 -76.10
C ASP A 312 39.33 91.61 -75.69
N ALA A 313 39.19 90.42 -76.30
CA ALA A 313 40.08 89.23 -76.34
C ALA A 313 40.58 88.74 -74.94
N GLU A 314 40.69 87.44 -74.58
CA GLU A 314 40.38 86.17 -75.25
C GLU A 314 40.32 84.97 -74.23
N SER A 315 39.88 83.79 -74.67
CA SER A 315 40.28 82.41 -74.26
C SER A 315 40.38 81.90 -72.79
N ALA A 316 39.48 80.95 -72.48
CA ALA A 316 39.76 79.55 -72.01
C ALA A 316 39.91 79.11 -70.52
N THR A 317 39.51 77.83 -70.31
CA THR A 317 39.79 76.86 -69.20
C THR A 317 39.01 76.89 -67.85
N THR A 318 38.95 75.70 -67.23
CA THR A 318 38.17 75.23 -66.05
C THR A 318 39.10 74.97 -64.82
N PRO A 319 38.69 74.44 -63.62
CA PRO A 319 37.38 73.92 -63.14
C PRO A 319 36.97 74.30 -61.67
N SER A 320 35.87 73.70 -61.18
CA SER A 320 35.51 73.38 -59.76
C SER A 320 35.11 74.47 -58.72
N ALA A 321 33.82 74.47 -58.35
CA ALA A 321 33.23 74.07 -57.03
C ALA A 321 33.90 74.45 -55.66
N PRO A 322 33.15 74.57 -54.52
CA PRO A 322 31.70 74.91 -54.34
C PRO A 322 31.27 75.64 -53.00
N VAL A 323 29.95 75.84 -52.79
CA VAL A 323 29.16 76.08 -51.51
C VAL A 323 29.34 77.38 -50.68
N VAL A 324 28.20 78.03 -50.35
CA VAL A 324 27.99 79.05 -49.27
C VAL A 324 26.50 79.04 -48.76
N PRO A 325 26.07 79.69 -47.62
CA PRO A 325 25.38 78.95 -46.53
C PRO A 325 24.23 79.69 -45.73
N VAL A 326 23.95 79.25 -44.48
CA VAL A 326 23.43 80.01 -43.29
C VAL A 326 21.88 80.23 -43.21
N VAL A 327 21.16 80.23 -42.05
CA VAL A 327 21.37 80.81 -40.67
C VAL A 327 20.97 79.85 -39.49
N GLN A 328 21.41 80.21 -38.26
CA GLN A 328 21.21 79.65 -36.88
C GLN A 328 19.85 80.03 -36.19
N PRO A 329 19.46 79.60 -34.93
CA PRO A 329 20.21 79.36 -33.65
C PRO A 329 19.68 78.20 -32.71
N SER A 330 19.96 78.06 -31.38
CA SER A 330 21.24 77.96 -30.60
C SER A 330 21.03 77.62 -29.08
N ILE A 331 21.97 76.91 -28.41
CA ILE A 331 22.34 76.97 -26.93
C ILE A 331 21.32 76.38 -25.87
N PRO A 332 21.67 75.89 -24.63
CA PRO A 332 22.93 75.51 -23.91
C PRO A 332 22.98 74.03 -23.37
N LYS A 333 23.75 73.73 -22.28
CA LYS A 333 24.09 72.39 -21.71
C LYS A 333 24.35 72.42 -20.17
N SER A 334 23.66 71.61 -19.33
CA SER A 334 23.95 71.37 -17.86
C SER A 334 23.10 70.20 -17.23
N ALA A 335 23.12 69.96 -15.89
CA ALA A 335 22.66 68.73 -15.15
C ALA A 335 22.22 69.04 -13.67
N PRO A 336 21.95 68.14 -12.65
CA PRO A 336 22.15 66.66 -12.57
C PRO A 336 21.22 65.66 -11.78
N LYS A 337 20.58 65.96 -10.61
CA LYS A 337 19.94 65.01 -9.63
C LYS A 337 18.94 65.76 -8.69
N PRO A 338 18.09 65.18 -7.78
CA PRO A 338 18.10 63.82 -7.15
C PRO A 338 16.75 63.08 -6.80
N ALA A 339 16.83 61.77 -6.46
CA ALA A 339 16.05 60.97 -5.45
C ALA A 339 14.50 60.78 -5.58
N PRO A 340 13.82 59.82 -4.85
CA PRO A 340 14.25 58.91 -3.77
C PRO A 340 13.91 57.37 -3.93
N LYS A 341 13.94 56.64 -2.80
CA LYS A 341 13.82 55.17 -2.52
C LYS A 341 12.34 54.65 -2.44
N PRO A 342 12.00 53.33 -2.26
CA PRO A 342 12.73 52.25 -1.57
C PRO A 342 12.72 50.84 -2.23
N ALA A 343 13.03 49.77 -1.47
CA ALA A 343 13.21 48.38 -1.93
C ALA A 343 12.53 47.35 -0.99
N PRO A 344 12.25 46.12 -1.48
CA PRO A 344 12.18 44.89 -0.68
C PRO A 344 13.44 44.03 -0.91
N GLN A 345 14.24 43.72 0.13
CA GLN A 345 14.06 42.55 1.02
C GLN A 345 14.27 41.18 0.34
N ALA A 346 15.50 40.67 0.38
CA ALA A 346 15.75 39.24 0.31
C ALA A 346 15.51 38.64 1.71
N ALA A 347 14.56 37.71 1.84
CA ALA A 347 14.18 37.12 3.11
C ALA A 347 15.09 35.94 3.50
N LYS A 348 15.40 35.82 4.80
CA LYS A 348 15.74 34.52 5.40
C LYS A 348 14.48 33.62 5.39
N PRO A 349 14.68 32.31 5.51
CA PRO A 349 14.26 31.70 6.78
C PRO A 349 15.44 31.09 7.53
N ALA A 350 15.28 30.97 8.85
CA ALA A 350 16.21 30.25 9.71
C ALA A 350 15.42 29.26 10.56
N ASN A 351 15.81 27.99 10.51
CA ASN A 351 15.66 26.94 11.53
C ASN A 351 16.02 25.59 10.91
N SER A 352 16.41 24.54 11.63
CA SER A 352 17.14 24.42 12.92
C SER A 352 17.21 22.91 13.24
N ASN A 353 18.33 22.43 13.78
CA ASN A 353 18.46 21.17 14.53
C ASN A 353 17.96 19.87 13.87
N GLY A 354 18.92 19.03 13.45
CA GLY A 354 18.70 17.61 13.16
C GLY A 354 20.03 16.85 13.14
N PRO A 355 20.61 16.49 14.30
CA PRO A 355 21.82 15.66 14.35
C PRO A 355 21.51 14.20 14.01
N ALA A 356 22.45 13.52 13.37
CA ALA A 356 22.29 12.13 12.94
C ALA A 356 22.30 11.13 14.11
N THR A 357 21.57 10.02 13.96
CA THR A 357 21.62 8.88 14.87
C THR A 357 22.27 7.66 14.20
N LYS A 358 23.26 7.07 14.88
CA LYS A 358 23.76 5.71 14.65
C LYS A 358 23.93 5.05 16.03
N PRO A 359 23.56 3.77 16.25
CA PRO A 359 23.33 3.26 17.60
C PRO A 359 24.54 2.52 18.21
N ALA A 360 24.62 2.53 19.56
CA ALA A 360 25.35 1.54 20.36
C ALA A 360 24.94 1.61 21.86
N ASN A 361 24.61 0.46 22.47
CA ASN A 361 24.48 0.19 23.91
C ASN A 361 23.48 1.08 24.74
N GLY A 362 23.02 0.67 25.93
CA GLY A 362 23.18 -0.60 26.66
C GLY A 362 23.08 -0.37 28.18
N ASN A 363 22.55 -1.37 28.91
CA ASN A 363 22.15 -1.34 30.35
C ASN A 363 20.93 -0.45 30.70
N GLY A 364 20.18 -0.87 31.72
CA GLY A 364 19.00 -0.15 32.23
C GLY A 364 17.89 -1.06 32.80
N ALA A 365 18.24 -2.00 33.69
CA ALA A 365 17.25 -2.87 34.33
C ALA A 365 16.61 -2.21 35.58
N ASN A 366 15.50 -2.82 36.03
CA ASN A 366 14.72 -2.51 37.24
C ASN A 366 13.71 -1.34 37.12
N GLY A 367 12.47 -1.59 37.55
CA GLY A 367 11.32 -0.70 37.29
C GLY A 367 9.99 -1.29 37.79
N ASN A 368 9.94 -1.64 39.08
CA ASN A 368 8.79 -2.30 39.70
C ASN A 368 7.53 -1.42 39.74
N ALA A 369 6.40 -1.91 39.22
CA ALA A 369 5.09 -1.27 39.33
C ALA A 369 3.94 -2.31 39.39
N ALA A 370 3.34 -2.48 40.56
CA ALA A 370 2.24 -3.42 40.78
C ALA A 370 0.86 -2.76 40.60
N LYS A 371 -0.12 -3.51 40.07
CA LYS A 371 -1.54 -3.31 40.39
C LYS A 371 -2.35 -4.61 40.19
N PRO A 372 -3.13 -5.06 41.17
CA PRO A 372 -3.98 -6.24 41.06
C PRO A 372 -5.38 -5.90 40.54
N LEU A 373 -6.06 -6.87 39.91
CA LEU A 373 -7.53 -6.88 39.76
C LEU A 373 -8.03 -8.30 39.48
N SER A 374 -9.02 -8.73 40.26
CA SER A 374 -9.70 -10.03 40.24
C SER A 374 -11.15 -9.83 40.72
N PRO A 375 -12.07 -10.78 40.54
CA PRO A 375 -12.32 -11.62 39.35
C PRO A 375 -13.80 -11.55 38.90
N THR A 376 -14.10 -11.89 37.64
CA THR A 376 -15.50 -12.01 37.14
C THR A 376 -15.77 -13.38 36.52
N GLY A 377 -15.84 -14.40 37.37
CA GLY A 377 -16.20 -15.77 36.96
C GLY A 377 -17.70 -16.02 36.98
N SER A 378 -18.41 -15.65 35.92
CA SER A 378 -19.80 -16.09 35.71
C SER A 378 -19.84 -17.58 35.35
N LYS A 379 -20.72 -18.35 36.00
CA LYS A 379 -20.90 -19.79 35.76
C LYS A 379 -22.40 -20.14 35.67
N PRO A 380 -22.90 -20.69 34.55
CA PRO A 380 -24.29 -21.10 34.42
C PRO A 380 -24.53 -22.57 34.83
N GLY A 381 -25.73 -22.82 35.37
CA GLY A 381 -26.52 -24.06 35.26
C GLY A 381 -25.85 -25.43 35.43
N ALA A 382 -25.99 -26.00 36.64
CA ALA A 382 -26.30 -27.43 36.87
C ALA A 382 -26.94 -27.55 38.26
#